data_AF-U4U2B3-F1
#
_entry.id   AF-U4U2B3-F1
#
_cell.length_a   1.000
_cell.length_b   1.000
_cell.length_c   1.000
_cell.angle_alpha   90.00
_cell.angle_beta   90.00
_cell.angle_gamma   90.00
#
_symmetry.space_group_name_H-M   'P 1'
#
loop_
_entity.id
_entity.type
_entity.pdbx_description
1 polymer ?
#
loop_
_entity_poly.entity_id
_entity_poly.type
_entity_poly.pdbx_seq_one_letter_code
_entity_poly.pdbx_strand_id
1 'polypeptide(L)'
;MYILTKTLTKTITAAVSKATTVKTNKNQNPFSLPPEIKTLIKSRNKLKRRAKQFADSELNKQANKISKQIKIQINSLKHEKWSEFLENIPTGLADAWKVSKALRGTTKTFFPPIHGERALVYTDEEKAEAFADSLERQFSPNMSQTDDLDFEEEVENILQEIRHRQTPPNSPAIPPVTLPELKAQITAPKTRKSPGPDQISNKTFKLLPENLLNQLLTLINASFTLRTFPTLWKTASIIPIPKPSKNKTFPQNWRPINL
;
A
#
# COMPACT_ATOMS: atom_id res chain seq x y z
N MET A 1 -8.11 0.40 -28.19
CA MET A 1 -8.23 0.00 -26.76
C MET A 1 -7.58 0.96 -25.78
N TYR A 2 -6.31 1.36 -25.93
CA TYR A 2 -5.59 2.21 -24.94
C TYR A 2 -6.32 3.50 -24.55
N ILE A 3 -6.81 4.29 -25.53
CA ILE A 3 -7.52 5.54 -25.27
C ILE A 3 -8.79 5.29 -24.44
N LEU A 4 -9.60 4.30 -24.83
CA LEU A 4 -10.84 3.95 -24.13
C LEU A 4 -10.57 3.52 -22.69
N THR A 5 -9.57 2.66 -22.45
CA THR A 5 -9.21 2.26 -21.08
C THR A 5 -8.72 3.45 -20.25
N LYS A 6 -7.89 4.33 -20.82
CA LYS A 6 -7.38 5.51 -20.13
C LYS A 6 -8.52 6.46 -19.76
N THR A 7 -9.47 6.68 -20.67
CA THR A 7 -10.64 7.52 -20.44
C THR A 7 -11.57 6.91 -19.38
N LEU A 8 -11.82 5.61 -19.42
CA LEU A 8 -12.63 4.91 -18.41
C LEU A 8 -11.99 5.02 -17.02
N THR A 9 -10.70 4.70 -16.88
CA THR A 9 -9.96 4.82 -15.60
C THR A 9 -10.00 6.26 -15.07
N LYS A 10 -9.78 7.26 -15.92
CA LYS A 10 -9.87 8.69 -15.53
C LYS A 10 -11.29 9.07 -15.07
N THR A 11 -12.31 8.58 -15.76
CA THR A 11 -13.71 8.87 -15.44
C THR A 11 -14.09 8.28 -14.08
N ILE A 12 -13.72 7.01 -13.84
CA ILE A 12 -13.96 6.33 -12.57
C ILE A 12 -13.23 7.04 -11.43
N THR A 13 -11.93 7.30 -11.59
CA THR A 13 -11.11 7.95 -10.53
C THR A 13 -11.61 9.37 -10.20
N ALA A 14 -12.00 10.16 -11.22
CA ALA A 14 -12.59 11.48 -11.01
C ALA A 14 -13.99 11.42 -10.34
N ALA A 15 -14.80 10.40 -10.66
CA ALA A 15 -16.08 10.20 -10.00
C ALA A 15 -15.89 9.82 -8.52
N VAL A 16 -14.93 8.93 -8.24
CA VAL A 16 -14.57 8.53 -6.86
C VAL A 16 -14.08 9.73 -6.06
N SER A 17 -13.20 10.57 -6.62
CA SER A 17 -12.69 11.74 -5.90
C SER A 17 -13.81 12.73 -5.55
N LYS A 18 -14.80 12.90 -6.43
CA LYS A 18 -15.99 13.75 -6.18
C LYS A 18 -16.95 13.13 -5.16
N ALA A 19 -17.15 11.82 -5.20
CA ALA A 19 -18.06 11.11 -4.29
C ALA A 19 -17.45 10.84 -2.91
N THR A 20 -16.13 10.90 -2.78
CA THR A 20 -15.43 10.62 -1.53
C THR A 20 -15.41 11.86 -0.66
N THR A 21 -16.10 11.81 0.48
CA THR A 21 -15.97 12.83 1.53
C THR A 21 -14.82 12.47 2.44
N VAL A 22 -13.80 13.34 2.50
CA VAL A 22 -12.74 13.22 3.50
C VAL A 22 -13.36 13.56 4.85
N LYS A 23 -13.68 12.54 5.65
CA LYS A 23 -13.95 12.77 7.07
C LYS A 23 -12.63 13.22 7.69
N THR A 24 -12.50 14.52 7.97
CA THR A 24 -11.47 15.01 8.88
C THR A 24 -11.60 14.18 10.15
N ASN A 25 -10.55 13.47 10.53
CA ASN A 25 -10.54 12.71 11.77
C ASN A 25 -10.79 13.71 12.91
N LYS A 26 -12.04 13.87 13.33
CA LYS A 26 -12.42 14.52 14.59
C LYS A 26 -12.06 13.60 15.75
N ASN A 27 -10.94 12.89 15.64
CA ASN A 27 -10.29 12.33 16.80
C ASN A 27 -9.84 13.56 17.59
N GLN A 28 -10.71 14.02 18.49
CA GLN A 28 -10.25 14.71 19.67
C GLN A 28 -9.19 13.77 20.22
N ASN A 29 -7.92 14.15 20.05
CA ASN A 29 -6.83 13.35 20.57
C ASN A 29 -7.20 13.07 22.04
N PRO A 30 -7.40 11.81 22.46
CA PRO A 30 -7.77 11.54 23.84
C PRO A 30 -6.70 12.10 24.78
N PHE A 31 -5.48 12.33 24.29
CA PHE A 31 -4.38 12.99 24.99
C PHE A 31 -4.26 14.49 24.70
N SER A 32 -5.32 15.15 24.21
CA SER A 32 -5.31 16.61 24.08
C SER A 32 -5.09 17.23 25.47
N LEU A 33 -4.15 18.17 25.53
CA LEU A 33 -3.76 18.76 26.82
C LEU A 33 -4.89 19.66 27.34
N PRO A 34 -5.28 19.52 28.62
CA PRO A 34 -6.21 20.42 29.27
C PRO A 34 -5.76 21.89 29.16
N PRO A 35 -6.70 22.85 29.20
CA PRO A 35 -6.39 24.28 29.17
C PRO A 35 -5.34 24.68 30.20
N GLU A 36 -5.40 24.11 31.40
CA GLU A 36 -4.47 24.33 32.51
C GLU A 36 -3.02 23.96 32.18
N ILE A 37 -2.78 22.78 31.58
CA ILE A 37 -1.44 22.40 31.15
C ILE A 37 -0.96 23.32 30.02
N LYS A 38 -1.86 23.74 29.12
CA LYS A 38 -1.54 24.70 28.05
C LYS A 38 -1.16 26.08 28.60
N THR A 39 -1.82 26.56 29.66
CA THR A 39 -1.46 27.84 30.29
C THR A 39 -0.09 27.76 30.99
N LEU A 40 0.22 26.65 31.66
CA LEU A 40 1.55 26.40 32.24
C LEU A 40 2.64 26.35 31.18
N ILE A 41 2.38 25.70 30.04
CA ILE A 41 3.30 25.68 28.88
C ILE A 41 3.57 27.09 28.37
N LYS A 42 2.53 27.92 28.22
CA LYS A 42 2.66 29.33 27.81
C LYS A 42 3.48 30.13 28.82
N SER A 43 3.21 29.96 30.12
CA SER A 43 3.92 30.63 31.22
C SER A 43 5.41 30.26 31.23
N ARG A 44 5.73 28.96 31.20
CA ARG A 44 7.11 28.46 31.07
C ARG A 44 7.82 29.04 29.85
N ASN A 45 7.16 29.04 28.68
CA ASN A 45 7.76 29.57 27.44
C ASN A 45 7.99 31.09 27.53
N LYS A 46 7.16 31.84 28.26
CA LYS A 46 7.37 33.27 28.54
C LYS A 46 8.60 33.46 29.44
N LEU A 47 8.72 32.67 30.51
CA LEU A 47 9.88 32.73 31.42
C LEU A 47 11.19 32.35 30.71
N LYS A 48 11.23 31.27 29.93
CA LYS A 48 12.43 30.89 29.15
C LYS A 48 12.86 31.97 28.16
N ARG A 49 11.90 32.64 27.51
CA ARG A 49 12.20 33.75 26.59
C ARG A 49 12.84 34.93 27.33
N ARG A 50 12.27 35.33 28.48
CA ARG A 50 12.83 36.41 29.31
C ARG A 50 14.19 36.05 29.91
N ALA A 51 14.34 34.83 30.43
CA ALA A 51 15.62 34.35 30.97
C ALA A 51 16.73 34.39 29.92
N LYS A 52 16.43 34.04 28.66
CA LYS A 52 17.39 34.15 27.55
C LYS A 52 17.72 35.60 27.20
N GLN A 53 16.74 36.50 27.24
CA GLN A 53 16.92 37.92 26.92
C GLN A 53 17.78 38.65 27.96
N PHE A 54 17.60 38.34 29.24
CA PHE A 54 18.24 39.06 30.35
C PHE A 54 19.35 38.24 31.04
N ALA A 55 19.72 37.08 30.51
CA ALA A 55 20.66 36.14 31.13
C ALA A 55 20.36 35.83 32.62
N ASP A 56 19.07 35.81 32.98
CA ASP A 56 18.60 35.73 34.37
C ASP A 56 18.48 34.27 34.83
N SER A 57 19.32 33.88 35.78
CA SER A 57 19.33 32.54 36.36
C SER A 57 18.08 32.24 37.20
N GLU A 58 17.46 33.23 37.81
CA GLU A 58 16.29 33.04 38.68
C GLU A 58 15.04 32.76 37.84
N LEU A 59 14.88 33.47 36.72
CA LEU A 59 13.83 33.15 35.73
C LEU A 59 14.01 31.75 35.13
N ASN A 60 15.25 31.29 34.96
CA ASN A 60 15.53 29.91 34.53
C ASN A 60 15.15 28.87 35.60
N LYS A 61 15.43 29.12 36.89
CA LYS A 61 14.98 28.25 37.99
C LYS A 61 13.46 28.17 38.04
N GLN A 62 12.76 29.29 37.91
CA GLN A 62 11.30 29.34 37.85
C GLN A 62 10.76 28.56 36.64
N ALA A 63 11.35 28.72 35.45
CA ALA A 63 10.97 27.96 34.26
C ALA A 63 11.19 26.44 34.42
N ASN A 64 12.26 26.04 35.11
CA ASN A 64 12.53 24.64 35.43
C ASN A 64 11.52 24.07 36.44
N LYS A 65 11.09 24.85 37.43
CA LYS A 65 10.00 24.47 38.36
C LYS A 65 8.69 24.22 37.61
N ILE A 66 8.30 25.12 36.71
CA ILE A 66 7.10 24.92 35.87
C ILE A 66 7.29 23.73 34.92
N SER A 67 8.49 23.50 34.40
CA SER A 67 8.77 22.32 33.55
C SER A 67 8.55 20.99 34.31
N LYS A 68 8.98 20.93 35.57
CA LYS A 68 8.72 19.77 36.45
C LYS A 68 7.21 19.58 36.70
N GLN A 69 6.50 20.67 37.00
CA GLN A 69 5.04 20.64 37.20
C GLN A 69 4.30 20.13 35.96
N ILE A 70 4.65 20.63 34.76
CA ILE A 70 4.08 20.17 33.49
C ILE A 70 4.33 18.66 33.31
N LYS A 71 5.55 18.18 33.60
CA LYS A 71 5.90 16.76 33.48
C LYS A 71 5.04 15.89 34.40
N ILE A 72 4.87 16.30 35.66
CA ILE A 72 4.03 15.61 36.65
C ILE A 72 2.58 15.57 36.19
N GLN A 73 2.00 16.72 35.81
CA GLN A 73 0.61 16.80 35.37
C GLN A 73 0.35 15.99 34.09
N ILE A 74 1.27 16.02 33.12
CA ILE A 74 1.16 15.19 31.91
C ILE A 74 1.20 13.71 32.24
N ASN A 75 2.08 13.29 33.15
CA ASN A 75 2.15 11.89 33.57
C ASN A 75 0.87 11.47 34.31
N SER A 76 0.38 12.29 35.25
CA SER A 76 -0.88 12.04 35.96
C SER A 76 -2.05 11.89 34.98
N LEU A 77 -2.19 12.83 34.04
CA LEU A 77 -3.23 12.81 33.01
C LEU A 77 -3.15 11.55 32.13
N LYS A 78 -1.94 11.12 31.77
CA LYS A 78 -1.74 9.88 31.00
C LYS A 78 -2.17 8.66 31.81
N HIS A 79 -1.82 8.61 33.09
CA HIS A 79 -2.22 7.51 33.98
C HIS A 79 -3.74 7.47 34.15
N GLU A 80 -4.36 8.60 34.51
CA GLU A 80 -5.81 8.72 34.68
C GLU A 80 -6.57 8.27 33.42
N LYS A 81 -6.19 8.79 32.25
CA LYS A 81 -6.82 8.41 30.98
C LYS A 81 -6.57 6.95 30.61
N TRP A 82 -5.43 6.40 30.97
CA TRP A 82 -5.14 4.98 30.74
C TRP A 82 -5.97 4.09 31.66
N SER A 83 -6.11 4.46 32.94
CA SER A 83 -6.97 3.76 33.90
C SER A 83 -8.43 3.81 33.47
N GLU A 84 -8.96 4.99 33.18
CA GLU A 84 -10.33 5.17 32.67
C GLU A 84 -10.56 4.35 31.40
N PHE A 85 -9.59 4.35 30.49
CA PHE A 85 -9.66 3.56 29.27
C PHE A 85 -9.69 2.05 29.56
N LEU A 86 -8.85 1.54 30.47
CA LEU A 86 -8.80 0.13 30.86
C LEU A 86 -10.07 -0.33 31.58
N GLU A 87 -10.62 0.50 32.48
CA GLU A 87 -11.85 0.23 33.23
C GLU A 87 -13.07 0.16 32.31
N ASN A 88 -13.09 0.96 31.25
CA ASN A 88 -14.19 1.04 30.29
C ASN A 88 -13.98 0.19 29.03
N ILE A 89 -12.99 -0.70 28.97
CA ILE A 89 -12.82 -1.60 27.81
C ILE A 89 -14.07 -2.49 27.72
N PRO A 90 -14.87 -2.39 26.63
CA PRO A 90 -15.98 -3.31 26.42
C PRO A 90 -15.41 -4.72 26.34
N THR A 91 -15.98 -5.64 27.12
CA THR A 91 -15.54 -7.04 27.18
C THR A 91 -15.71 -7.68 25.79
N GLY A 92 -14.65 -7.65 24.98
CA GLY A 92 -14.66 -8.09 23.60
C GLY A 92 -13.25 -8.26 23.02
N LEU A 93 -13.06 -9.29 22.19
CA LEU A 93 -11.75 -9.68 21.67
C LEU A 93 -11.07 -8.59 20.82
N ALA A 94 -11.82 -7.77 20.10
CA ALA A 94 -11.27 -6.83 19.13
C ALA A 94 -10.60 -5.61 19.76
N ASP A 95 -11.17 -5.03 20.82
CA ASP A 95 -10.62 -3.85 21.48
C ASP A 95 -9.50 -4.21 22.45
N ALA A 96 -9.62 -5.32 23.19
CA ALA A 96 -8.53 -5.90 23.97
C ALA A 96 -7.31 -6.21 23.09
N TRP A 97 -7.52 -6.66 21.85
CA TRP A 97 -6.42 -6.90 20.91
C TRP A 97 -5.71 -5.62 20.46
N LYS A 98 -6.43 -4.50 20.29
CA LYS A 98 -5.82 -3.20 19.99
C LYS A 98 -4.91 -2.74 21.13
N VAL A 99 -5.35 -2.91 22.37
CA VAL A 99 -4.57 -2.58 23.58
C VAL A 99 -3.32 -3.45 23.67
N SER A 100 -3.48 -4.77 23.55
CA SER A 100 -2.36 -5.72 23.53
C SER A 100 -1.34 -5.38 22.44
N LYS A 101 -1.81 -5.01 21.24
CA LYS A 101 -0.95 -4.57 20.14
C LYS A 101 -0.23 -3.26 20.43
N ALA A 102 -0.88 -2.29 21.07
CA ALA A 102 -0.26 -1.03 21.46
C ALA A 102 0.83 -1.24 22.54
N LEU A 103 0.56 -2.10 23.52
CA LEU A 103 1.50 -2.44 24.61
C LEU A 103 2.74 -3.19 24.12
N ARG A 104 2.59 -4.09 23.14
CA ARG A 104 3.72 -4.73 22.46
C ARG A 104 4.59 -3.75 21.67
N GLY A 105 4.12 -2.51 21.49
CA GLY A 105 4.75 -1.51 20.66
C GLY A 105 4.62 -1.83 19.17
N THR A 106 4.87 -0.81 18.34
CA THR A 106 5.11 -1.05 16.92
C THR A 106 6.56 -1.50 16.79
N THR A 107 6.80 -2.80 16.59
CA THR A 107 8.09 -3.23 16.06
C THR A 107 8.25 -2.51 14.73
N LYS A 108 9.15 -1.52 14.67
CA LYS A 108 9.56 -0.97 13.37
C LYS A 108 10.13 -2.15 12.61
N THR A 109 9.38 -2.62 11.61
CA THR A 109 9.88 -3.61 10.66
C THR A 109 11.01 -2.93 9.91
N PHE A 110 12.24 -3.18 10.35
CA PHE A 110 13.43 -2.69 9.67
C PHE A 110 13.49 -3.38 8.31
N PHE A 111 13.42 -2.58 7.24
CA PHE A 111 13.72 -3.05 5.90
C PHE A 111 15.25 -3.08 5.76
N PRO A 112 15.87 -4.27 5.60
CA PRO A 112 17.32 -4.36 5.61
C PRO A 112 17.93 -3.72 4.35
N PRO A 113 19.23 -3.39 4.38
CA PRO A 113 19.98 -3.18 3.15
C PRO A 113 19.87 -4.42 2.25
N ILE A 114 19.86 -4.19 0.94
CA ILE A 114 19.68 -5.26 -0.06
C ILE A 114 20.98 -5.43 -0.84
N HIS A 115 21.34 -6.66 -1.20
CA HIS A 115 22.43 -6.92 -2.14
C HIS A 115 21.98 -6.49 -3.54
N GLY A 116 22.54 -5.38 -4.03
CA GLY A 116 22.54 -5.04 -5.45
C GLY A 116 23.67 -5.78 -6.18
N GLU A 117 23.85 -5.49 -7.47
CA GLU A 117 24.85 -6.18 -8.31
C GLU A 117 26.29 -6.05 -7.79
N ARG A 118 26.65 -4.86 -7.30
CA ARG A 118 28.04 -4.52 -6.93
C ARG A 118 28.25 -4.37 -5.42
N ALA A 119 27.20 -3.98 -4.68
CA ALA A 119 27.31 -3.67 -3.26
C ALA A 119 25.94 -3.75 -2.56
N LEU A 120 25.95 -3.60 -1.23
CA LEU A 120 24.74 -3.37 -0.46
C LEU A 120 24.17 -1.98 -0.78
N VAL A 121 22.87 -1.94 -1.02
CA VAL A 121 22.10 -0.72 -1.28
C VAL A 121 21.18 -0.38 -0.11
N TYR A 122 20.98 0.93 0.10
CA TYR A 122 20.35 1.44 1.33
C TYR A 122 19.14 2.31 1.05
N THR A 123 19.12 3.06 -0.05
CA THR A 123 17.98 3.89 -0.43
C THR A 123 16.84 3.02 -0.97
N ASP A 124 15.61 3.52 -0.91
CA ASP A 124 14.44 2.74 -1.34
C ASP A 124 14.41 2.60 -2.86
N GLU A 125 14.92 3.60 -3.59
CA GLU A 125 15.11 3.59 -5.03
C GLU A 125 16.12 2.52 -5.45
N GLU A 126 17.33 2.52 -4.87
CA GLU A 126 18.35 1.51 -5.20
C GLU A 126 17.90 0.09 -4.83
N LYS A 127 17.17 -0.06 -3.72
CA LYS A 127 16.58 -1.36 -3.34
C LYS A 127 15.57 -1.83 -4.37
N ALA A 128 14.72 -0.92 -4.88
CA ALA A 128 13.74 -1.26 -5.91
C ALA A 128 14.42 -1.76 -7.19
N GLU A 129 15.48 -1.08 -7.63
CA GLU A 129 16.30 -1.52 -8.77
C GLU A 129 16.96 -2.89 -8.50
N ALA A 130 17.54 -3.10 -7.32
CA ALA A 130 18.12 -4.41 -6.96
C ALA A 130 17.10 -5.56 -6.98
N PHE A 131 15.84 -5.29 -6.63
CA PHE A 131 14.75 -6.26 -6.81
C PHE A 131 14.38 -6.43 -8.29
N ALA A 132 14.31 -5.35 -9.06
CA ALA A 132 14.02 -5.41 -10.49
C ALA A 132 15.06 -6.26 -11.24
N ASP A 133 16.36 -5.99 -11.05
CA ASP A 133 17.45 -6.75 -11.66
C ASP A 133 17.41 -8.23 -11.25
N SER A 134 17.06 -8.52 -9.98
CA SER A 134 16.93 -9.90 -9.52
C SER A 134 15.74 -10.61 -10.14
N LEU A 135 14.64 -9.92 -10.38
CA LEU A 135 13.43 -10.49 -10.98
C LEU A 135 13.63 -10.71 -12.48
N GLU A 136 14.24 -9.75 -13.18
CA GLU A 136 14.57 -9.87 -14.60
C GLU A 136 15.41 -11.14 -14.86
N ARG A 137 16.44 -11.39 -14.05
CA ARG A 137 17.23 -12.62 -14.13
C ARG A 137 16.41 -13.89 -13.87
N GLN A 138 15.49 -13.86 -12.90
CA GLN A 138 14.64 -15.02 -12.57
C GLN A 138 13.59 -15.32 -13.64
N PHE A 139 13.17 -14.29 -14.39
CA PHE A 139 12.21 -14.42 -15.47
C PHE A 139 12.85 -14.48 -16.86
N SER A 140 14.19 -14.56 -16.90
CA SER A 140 14.93 -14.83 -18.13
C SER A 140 14.93 -16.35 -18.43
N PRO A 141 14.97 -16.75 -19.71
CA PRO A 141 15.16 -18.15 -20.08
C PRO A 141 16.44 -18.72 -19.44
N ASN A 142 16.39 -20.00 -19.05
CA ASN A 142 17.60 -20.70 -18.59
C ASN A 142 18.47 -20.97 -19.81
N MET A 143 19.53 -20.20 -20.01
CA MET A 143 20.55 -20.51 -21.03
C MET A 143 21.45 -21.62 -20.47
N SER A 144 21.32 -22.86 -20.95
CA SER A 144 22.21 -23.96 -20.59
C SER A 144 23.27 -24.16 -21.67
N GLN A 145 24.49 -24.56 -21.29
CA GLN A 145 25.56 -24.88 -22.26
C GLN A 145 25.24 -26.10 -23.15
N THR A 146 24.14 -26.79 -22.89
CA THR A 146 23.65 -27.96 -23.63
C THR A 146 22.29 -27.67 -24.28
N ASP A 147 21.96 -26.38 -24.50
CA ASP A 147 20.71 -26.01 -25.15
C ASP A 147 20.65 -26.71 -26.52
N ASP A 148 19.67 -27.61 -26.61
CA ASP A 148 19.36 -28.36 -27.82
C ASP A 148 18.85 -27.32 -28.83
N LEU A 149 19.73 -26.90 -29.74
CA LEU A 149 19.42 -25.86 -30.73
C LEU A 149 18.15 -26.20 -31.53
N ASP A 150 17.90 -27.50 -31.73
CA ASP A 150 16.71 -28.02 -32.39
C ASP A 150 15.43 -27.72 -31.59
N PHE A 151 15.49 -27.74 -30.26
CA PHE A 151 14.35 -27.41 -29.38
C PHE A 151 14.07 -25.90 -29.37
N GLU A 152 15.09 -25.05 -29.31
CA GLU A 152 14.88 -23.59 -29.37
C GLU A 152 14.31 -23.15 -30.72
N GLU A 153 14.79 -23.74 -31.82
CA GLU A 153 14.26 -23.50 -33.17
C GLU A 153 12.82 -24.01 -33.30
N GLU A 154 12.49 -25.18 -32.75
CA GLU A 154 11.11 -25.69 -32.70
C GLU A 154 10.18 -24.74 -31.93
N VAL A 155 10.61 -24.25 -30.75
CA VAL A 155 9.84 -23.29 -29.95
C VAL A 155 9.63 -21.98 -30.70
N GLU A 156 10.66 -21.40 -31.31
CA GLU A 156 10.49 -20.15 -32.07
C GLU A 156 9.61 -20.37 -33.30
N ASN A 157 9.74 -21.49 -34.02
CA ASN A 157 8.86 -21.83 -35.14
C ASN A 157 7.39 -21.95 -34.70
N ILE A 158 7.12 -22.59 -33.57
CA ILE A 158 5.76 -22.66 -32.98
C ILE A 158 5.27 -21.26 -32.61
N LEU A 159 6.11 -20.43 -31.97
CA LEU A 159 5.74 -19.06 -31.60
C LEU A 159 5.44 -18.20 -32.83
N GLN A 160 6.22 -18.32 -33.90
CA GLN A 160 5.98 -17.66 -35.19
C GLN A 160 4.68 -18.15 -35.84
N GLU A 161 4.43 -19.45 -35.81
CA GLU A 161 3.19 -20.04 -36.32
C GLU A 161 1.96 -19.54 -35.53
N ILE A 162 2.05 -19.44 -34.20
CA ILE A 162 1.00 -18.85 -33.34
C ILE A 162 0.79 -17.37 -33.67
N ARG A 163 1.87 -16.60 -33.83
CA ARG A 163 1.81 -15.17 -34.22
C ARG A 163 1.14 -14.99 -35.58
N HIS A 164 1.42 -15.86 -36.55
CA HIS A 164 0.87 -15.78 -37.90
C HIS A 164 -0.58 -16.30 -38.02
N ARG A 165 -0.92 -17.43 -37.39
CA ARG A 165 -2.25 -18.04 -37.50
C ARG A 165 -3.34 -17.28 -36.72
N GLN A 166 -2.96 -16.46 -35.72
CA GLN A 166 -3.84 -15.81 -34.73
C GLN A 166 -4.69 -16.77 -33.88
N THR A 167 -5.15 -17.90 -34.42
CA THR A 167 -5.79 -19.06 -33.78
C THR A 167 -4.96 -20.34 -33.98
N PRO A 168 -4.69 -21.12 -32.92
CA PRO A 168 -4.37 -22.54 -33.10
C PRO A 168 -5.49 -23.23 -33.89
N PRO A 169 -5.18 -24.17 -34.81
CA PRO A 169 -6.20 -25.02 -35.42
C PRO A 169 -7.07 -25.66 -34.32
N ASN A 170 -8.40 -25.61 -34.47
CA ASN A 170 -9.39 -26.19 -33.54
C ASN A 170 -9.58 -25.51 -32.17
N SER A 171 -9.17 -24.25 -31.98
CA SER A 171 -9.50 -23.54 -30.74
C SER A 171 -11.01 -23.26 -30.62
N PRO A 172 -11.65 -23.61 -29.49
CA PRO A 172 -13.06 -23.29 -29.26
C PRO A 172 -13.25 -21.77 -29.22
N ALA A 173 -14.34 -21.28 -29.82
CA ALA A 173 -14.71 -19.88 -29.72
C ALA A 173 -15.01 -19.51 -28.27
N ILE A 174 -14.38 -18.45 -27.76
CA ILE A 174 -14.71 -17.90 -26.45
C ILE A 174 -16.02 -17.12 -26.59
N PRO A 175 -17.11 -17.52 -25.90
CA PRO A 175 -18.35 -16.77 -25.96
C PRO A 175 -18.17 -15.38 -25.34
N PRO A 176 -18.92 -14.36 -25.80
CA PRO A 176 -18.86 -13.03 -25.22
C PRO A 176 -19.29 -13.08 -23.76
N VAL A 177 -18.54 -12.40 -22.89
CA VAL A 177 -18.89 -12.22 -21.49
C VAL A 177 -20.20 -11.43 -21.41
N THR A 178 -21.06 -11.84 -20.50
CA THR A 178 -22.35 -11.21 -20.21
C THR A 178 -22.25 -10.25 -19.02
N LEU A 179 -23.17 -9.29 -18.93
CA LEU A 179 -23.22 -8.36 -17.78
C LEU A 179 -23.42 -9.08 -16.43
N PRO A 180 -24.27 -10.12 -16.30
CA PRO A 180 -24.39 -10.89 -15.06
C PRO A 180 -23.08 -11.57 -14.63
N GLU A 181 -22.34 -12.17 -15.56
CA GLU A 181 -21.03 -12.77 -15.27
C GLU A 181 -20.04 -11.72 -14.77
N LEU A 182 -19.99 -10.56 -15.43
CA LEU A 182 -19.15 -9.44 -14.99
C LEU A 182 -19.52 -8.98 -13.58
N LYS A 183 -20.83 -8.81 -13.30
CA LYS A 183 -21.32 -8.41 -11.97
C LYS A 183 -20.96 -9.45 -10.89
N ALA A 184 -21.05 -10.74 -11.21
CA ALA A 184 -20.63 -11.82 -10.30
C ALA A 184 -19.13 -11.73 -9.97
N GLN A 185 -18.28 -11.51 -10.98
CA GLN A 185 -16.82 -11.41 -10.79
C GLN A 185 -16.42 -10.15 -10.01
N ILE A 186 -17.09 -9.02 -10.23
CA ILE A 186 -16.86 -7.77 -9.48
C ILE A 186 -17.26 -7.89 -8.01
N THR A 187 -18.29 -8.67 -7.70
CA THR A 187 -18.85 -8.76 -6.35
C THR A 187 -18.13 -9.80 -5.47
N ALA A 188 -17.57 -10.85 -6.07
CA ALA A 188 -16.84 -11.94 -5.39
C ALA A 188 -15.66 -11.50 -4.49
N PRO A 189 -14.71 -10.65 -4.91
CA PRO A 189 -13.53 -10.36 -4.11
C PRO A 189 -13.83 -9.51 -2.88
N LYS A 190 -13.04 -9.66 -1.80
CA LYS A 190 -13.20 -8.87 -0.57
C LYS A 190 -13.04 -7.38 -0.86
N THR A 191 -13.89 -6.55 -0.25
CA THR A 191 -13.93 -5.10 -0.46
C THR A 191 -12.64 -4.38 -0.02
N ARG A 192 -11.98 -4.87 1.03
CA ARG A 192 -10.80 -4.24 1.66
C ARG A 192 -9.48 -4.83 1.15
N LYS A 193 -9.35 -4.95 -0.17
CA LYS A 193 -8.10 -5.33 -0.83
C LYS A 193 -7.39 -4.07 -1.34
N SER A 194 -6.07 -4.13 -1.44
CA SER A 194 -5.25 -3.04 -1.98
C SER A 194 -5.57 -2.86 -3.47
N PRO A 195 -5.73 -1.62 -3.96
CA PRO A 195 -5.86 -1.36 -5.38
C PRO A 195 -4.51 -1.53 -6.09
N GLY A 196 -4.55 -1.72 -7.40
CA GLY A 196 -3.37 -1.68 -8.27
C GLY A 196 -2.92 -0.24 -8.57
N PRO A 197 -2.03 -0.06 -9.55
CA PRO A 197 -1.51 1.25 -9.97
C PRO A 197 -2.59 2.27 -10.37
N ASP A 198 -3.75 1.81 -10.82
CA ASP A 198 -4.89 2.63 -11.23
C ASP A 198 -5.66 3.27 -10.07
N GLN A 199 -5.37 2.87 -8.83
CA GLN A 199 -6.03 3.31 -7.60
C GLN A 199 -7.54 3.01 -7.55
N ILE A 200 -8.04 2.09 -8.38
CA ILE A 200 -9.45 1.67 -8.37
C ILE A 200 -9.61 0.48 -7.41
N SER A 201 -10.28 0.73 -6.28
CA SER A 201 -10.51 -0.33 -5.28
C SER A 201 -11.63 -1.29 -5.68
N ASN A 202 -11.64 -2.50 -5.10
CA ASN A 202 -12.79 -3.42 -5.20
C ASN A 202 -14.09 -2.79 -4.72
N LYS A 203 -14.03 -1.88 -3.74
CA LYS A 203 -15.21 -1.11 -3.30
C LYS A 203 -15.76 -0.24 -4.43
N THR A 204 -14.87 0.38 -5.19
CA THR A 204 -15.24 1.22 -6.34
C THR A 204 -15.97 0.40 -7.39
N PHE A 205 -15.41 -0.75 -7.80
CA PHE A 205 -16.04 -1.62 -8.80
C PHE A 205 -17.45 -2.05 -8.39
N LYS A 206 -17.65 -2.41 -7.11
CA LYS A 206 -18.97 -2.80 -6.58
C LYS A 206 -20.01 -1.67 -6.54
N LEU A 207 -19.57 -0.42 -6.64
CA LEU A 207 -20.42 0.77 -6.63
C LEU A 207 -20.55 1.41 -8.01
N LEU A 208 -19.97 0.80 -9.07
CA LEU A 208 -20.07 1.35 -10.41
C LEU A 208 -21.52 1.31 -10.91
N PRO A 209 -22.03 2.41 -11.50
CA PRO A 209 -23.30 2.40 -12.19
C PRO A 209 -23.25 1.52 -13.44
N GLU A 210 -24.41 1.04 -13.86
CA GLU A 210 -24.53 0.04 -14.93
C GLU A 210 -23.97 0.52 -16.28
N ASN A 211 -24.09 1.81 -16.60
CA ASN A 211 -23.49 2.38 -17.82
C ASN A 211 -21.96 2.23 -17.85
N LEU A 212 -21.27 2.40 -16.71
CA LEU A 212 -19.81 2.18 -16.64
C LEU A 212 -19.46 0.69 -16.66
N LEU A 213 -20.31 -0.18 -16.08
CA LEU A 213 -20.15 -1.63 -16.20
C LEU A 213 -20.28 -2.10 -17.66
N ASN A 214 -21.21 -1.54 -18.43
CA ASN A 214 -21.36 -1.84 -19.85
C ASN A 214 -20.16 -1.38 -20.68
N GLN A 215 -19.55 -0.23 -20.34
CA GLN A 215 -18.30 0.21 -20.98
C GLN A 215 -17.13 -0.75 -20.66
N LEU A 216 -17.02 -1.19 -19.40
CA LEU A 216 -16.03 -2.19 -19.01
C LEU A 216 -16.27 -3.53 -19.72
N LEU A 217 -17.52 -3.98 -19.81
CA LEU A 217 -17.91 -5.19 -20.53
C LEU A 217 -17.51 -5.14 -22.01
N THR A 218 -17.75 -3.99 -22.65
CA THR A 218 -17.36 -3.75 -24.04
C THR A 218 -15.84 -3.89 -24.21
N LEU A 219 -15.05 -3.37 -23.27
CA LEU A 219 -13.59 -3.50 -23.29
C LEU A 219 -13.11 -4.94 -23.06
N ILE A 220 -13.75 -5.68 -22.16
CA ILE A 220 -13.44 -7.09 -21.89
C ILE A 220 -13.72 -7.92 -23.14
N ASN A 221 -14.91 -7.79 -23.73
CA ASN A 221 -15.28 -8.51 -24.94
C ASN A 221 -14.41 -8.11 -26.13
N ALA A 222 -14.09 -6.83 -26.29
CA ALA A 222 -13.12 -6.39 -27.29
C ALA A 222 -11.74 -7.01 -27.07
N SER A 223 -11.31 -7.21 -25.81
CA SER A 223 -10.02 -7.84 -25.51
C SER A 223 -9.99 -9.31 -25.94
N PHE A 224 -11.07 -10.05 -25.74
CA PHE A 224 -11.21 -11.43 -26.23
C PHE A 224 -11.28 -11.49 -27.75
N THR A 225 -12.12 -10.66 -28.39
CA THR A 225 -12.28 -10.64 -29.85
C THR A 225 -11.00 -10.23 -30.56
N LEU A 226 -10.34 -9.17 -30.09
CA LEU A 226 -9.10 -8.64 -30.67
C LEU A 226 -7.85 -9.35 -30.14
N ARG A 227 -8.00 -10.31 -29.22
CA ARG A 227 -6.91 -11.09 -28.59
C ARG A 227 -5.80 -10.23 -28.01
N THR A 228 -6.15 -9.03 -27.58
CA THR A 228 -5.19 -8.04 -27.13
C THR A 228 -5.74 -7.38 -25.88
N PHE A 229 -4.94 -7.37 -24.82
CA PHE A 229 -5.30 -6.69 -23.59
C PHE A 229 -4.78 -5.25 -23.60
N PRO A 230 -5.54 -4.30 -23.03
CA PRO A 230 -5.07 -2.94 -22.82
C PRO A 230 -3.72 -2.92 -22.09
N THR A 231 -2.76 -2.14 -22.59
CA THR A 231 -1.42 -2.03 -21.99
C THR A 231 -1.48 -1.63 -20.52
N LEU A 232 -2.44 -0.77 -20.14
CA LEU A 232 -2.64 -0.35 -18.75
C LEU A 232 -3.00 -1.51 -17.82
N TRP A 233 -3.61 -2.59 -18.32
CA TRP A 233 -3.95 -3.78 -17.53
C TRP A 233 -2.78 -4.77 -17.45
N LYS A 234 -1.71 -4.55 -18.21
CA LYS A 234 -0.47 -5.35 -18.17
C LYS A 234 0.57 -4.77 -17.21
N THR A 235 0.29 -3.61 -16.61
CA THR A 235 1.16 -2.96 -15.63
C THR A 235 0.65 -3.26 -14.23
N ALA A 236 1.54 -3.63 -13.31
CA ALA A 236 1.23 -3.91 -11.92
C ALA A 236 2.29 -3.32 -11.01
N SER A 237 1.93 -3.04 -9.76
CA SER A 237 2.90 -2.71 -8.71
C SER A 237 3.41 -4.00 -8.07
N ILE A 238 4.73 -4.19 -8.06
CA ILE A 238 5.35 -5.35 -7.40
C ILE A 238 5.68 -4.99 -5.96
N ILE A 239 5.12 -5.76 -5.01
CA ILE A 239 5.43 -5.65 -3.59
C ILE A 239 6.23 -6.89 -3.16
N PRO A 240 7.52 -6.75 -2.81
CA PRO A 240 8.30 -7.86 -2.30
C PRO A 240 7.87 -8.21 -0.87
N ILE A 241 7.56 -9.49 -0.61
CA ILE A 241 7.25 -10.03 0.73
C ILE A 241 8.34 -11.03 1.15
N PRO A 242 8.96 -10.89 2.34
CA PRO A 242 10.09 -11.72 2.71
C PRO A 242 9.66 -13.16 2.93
N LYS A 243 10.43 -14.13 2.41
CA LYS A 243 10.23 -15.55 2.70
C LYS A 243 10.56 -15.81 4.19
N PRO A 244 9.74 -16.61 4.91
CA PRO A 244 10.02 -16.96 6.30
C PRO A 244 11.40 -17.60 6.46
N SER A 245 12.12 -17.24 7.52
CA SER A 245 13.39 -17.86 7.91
C SER A 245 14.52 -17.81 6.87
N LYS A 246 14.45 -16.90 5.89
CA LYS A 246 15.52 -16.65 4.92
C LYS A 246 16.21 -15.32 5.20
N ASN A 247 17.47 -15.19 4.75
CA ASN A 247 18.20 -13.94 4.89
C ASN A 247 17.57 -12.86 4.01
N LYS A 248 17.08 -11.79 4.66
CA LYS A 248 16.30 -10.72 4.03
C LYS A 248 17.14 -9.72 3.25
N THR A 249 18.48 -9.76 3.35
CA THR A 249 19.37 -8.89 2.55
C THR A 249 19.43 -9.31 1.09
N PHE A 250 19.00 -10.53 0.75
CA PHE A 250 19.08 -11.07 -0.61
C PHE A 250 17.74 -10.93 -1.34
N PRO A 251 17.68 -10.26 -2.51
CA PRO A 251 16.44 -10.07 -3.28
C PRO A 251 15.65 -11.36 -3.57
N GLN A 252 16.33 -12.44 -3.94
CA GLN A 252 15.73 -13.75 -4.26
C GLN A 252 15.00 -14.42 -3.08
N ASN A 253 15.26 -13.94 -1.86
CA ASN A 253 14.58 -14.42 -0.65
C ASN A 253 13.25 -13.70 -0.39
N TRP A 254 12.75 -12.90 -1.34
CA TRP A 254 11.45 -12.27 -1.29
C TRP A 254 10.52 -12.86 -2.35
N ARG A 255 9.21 -12.73 -2.13
CA ARG A 255 8.15 -13.13 -3.06
C ARG A 255 7.61 -11.87 -3.73
N PRO A 256 7.64 -11.75 -5.06
CA PRO A 256 6.98 -10.64 -5.75
C PRO A 256 5.47 -10.88 -5.71
N ILE A 257 4.72 -10.00 -5.05
CA ILE A 257 3.25 -9.97 -5.14
C ILE A 257 2.84 -8.82 -6.05
N ASN A 258 2.05 -9.11 -7.07
CA ASN A 258 1.45 -8.11 -7.94
C ASN A 258 0.14 -7.56 -7.34
N LEU A 259 -0.09 -6.26 -7.55
CA LEU A 259 -1.35 -5.57 -7.26
C LEU A 259 -1.98 -5.04 -8.55
#